data_AF-A0A3N1MN78-F1
#
_entry.id   AF-A0A3N1MN78-F1
#
_cell.length_a   1.000
_cell.length_b   1.000
_cell.length_c   1.000
_cell.angle_alpha   90.00
_cell.angle_beta   90.00
_cell.angle_gamma   90.00
#
_symmetry.space_group_name_H-M   'P 1'
#
loop_
_entity.id
_entity.type
_entity.pdbx_description
1 polymer ?
#
loop_
_entity_poly.entity_id
_entity_poly.type
_entity_poly.pdbx_seq_one_letter_code
_entity_poly.pdbx_strand_id
1 'polypeptide(L)'
;MLATLVIGLREGLEATLIVGIIAAFLRRNRVPLAPMWFGVGVAVVLSIGVGFGLQVVEQALPQAQQEGMEAIIGIVAVVFVTGMIVWMRTHARTLTKELEASATEALGRGTAWALAGMAFLAVLKEGFETAVFLLATFQASSDTGLAALGAVIGIAGAVVIGYGIYTGGVRLNLSKFFTGTGVFLVFVAGGLVLTVLRRAHEAGWIVIGQQRTVDLSWLAPNGSVQGALVTGVLGIPPDPRAIEVLGWVLYVVPVLALTLWPRAWRPSAARVPAIRATVAGALAVAAAALAIAVPTGGVDLPRTAAVSGDATSVSADVHGASGVLRVAGTTTGQEARLTLPTSAHRRVTRAGVAADRWRVRTSATAADRPATLTLDDLVDLFGRIPVGVSPSTNPGPFTARWAVRDTVTLWTVGGGVLDATRDERTVLTLSDGGLPSARTTTLDRSVWSVPDSRVERSATAVATADTRSAELLLWKAWLPIALGVAAAAQALLALRDRRRRTAPVNPTPETVPTRGPPAGDPARSNDYAVR
;
A
#
# COMPACT_ATOMS: atom_id res chain seq x y z
N MET A 1 -7.10 -24.39 -1.72
CA MET A 1 -8.13 -25.39 -2.12
C MET A 1 -9.56 -24.86 -2.03
N LEU A 2 -10.04 -24.34 -0.89
CA LEU A 2 -11.47 -24.03 -0.73
C LEU A 2 -11.92 -22.80 -1.55
N ALA A 3 -11.08 -21.75 -1.61
CA ALA A 3 -11.32 -20.58 -2.47
C ALA A 3 -11.46 -20.98 -3.95
N THR A 4 -10.49 -21.72 -4.48
CA THR A 4 -10.48 -22.19 -5.87
C THR A 4 -11.61 -23.19 -6.17
N LEU A 5 -12.02 -23.98 -5.19
CA LEU A 5 -13.22 -24.83 -5.29
C LEU A 5 -14.49 -24.01 -5.44
N VAL A 6 -14.70 -22.99 -4.61
CA VAL A 6 -15.91 -22.17 -4.69
C VAL A 6 -15.93 -21.35 -5.99
N ILE A 7 -14.78 -20.83 -6.43
CA ILE A 7 -14.64 -20.16 -7.73
C ILE A 7 -14.98 -21.14 -8.86
N GLY A 8 -14.30 -22.29 -8.94
CA GLY A 8 -14.53 -23.28 -9.99
C GLY A 8 -15.97 -23.84 -9.99
N LEU A 9 -16.56 -24.01 -8.81
CA LEU A 9 -17.96 -24.42 -8.66
C LEU A 9 -18.93 -23.35 -9.18
N ARG A 10 -18.65 -22.07 -8.92
CA ARG A 10 -19.50 -20.95 -9.31
C ARG A 10 -19.44 -20.72 -10.82
N GLU A 11 -18.24 -20.49 -11.36
CA GLU A 11 -18.06 -20.24 -12.80
C GLU A 11 -18.44 -21.48 -13.62
N GLY A 12 -18.07 -22.67 -13.12
CA GLY A 12 -18.48 -23.93 -13.74
C GLY A 12 -19.99 -24.12 -13.74
N LEU A 13 -20.71 -23.66 -12.71
CA LEU A 13 -22.17 -23.79 -12.66
C LEU A 13 -22.82 -22.87 -13.69
N GLU A 14 -22.31 -21.64 -13.85
CA GLU A 14 -22.80 -20.70 -14.86
C GLU A 14 -22.58 -21.24 -16.27
N ALA A 15 -21.37 -21.73 -16.57
CA ALA A 15 -21.05 -22.38 -17.84
C ALA A 15 -21.92 -23.62 -18.09
N THR A 16 -22.08 -24.51 -17.10
CA THR A 16 -22.87 -25.74 -17.27
C THR A 16 -24.37 -25.47 -17.36
N LEU A 17 -24.89 -24.41 -16.73
CA LEU A 17 -26.28 -23.97 -16.90
C LEU A 17 -26.53 -23.46 -18.32
N ILE A 18 -25.64 -22.62 -18.87
CA ILE A 18 -25.78 -22.11 -20.25
C ILE A 18 -25.71 -23.27 -21.24
N VAL A 19 -24.69 -24.13 -21.12
CA VAL A 19 -24.56 -25.33 -21.97
C VAL A 19 -25.76 -26.26 -21.81
N GLY A 20 -26.26 -26.45 -20.59
CA GLY A 20 -27.44 -27.27 -20.29
C GLY A 20 -28.71 -26.74 -20.93
N ILE A 21 -28.93 -25.41 -20.92
CA ILE A 21 -30.06 -24.76 -21.59
C ILE A 21 -29.97 -24.94 -23.10
N ILE A 22 -28.80 -24.71 -23.70
CA ILE A 22 -28.57 -24.90 -25.14
C ILE A 22 -28.74 -26.37 -25.53
N ALA A 23 -28.24 -27.31 -24.72
CA ALA A 23 -28.39 -28.74 -24.93
C ALA A 23 -29.85 -29.20 -24.87
N ALA A 24 -30.61 -28.73 -23.86
CA ALA A 24 -32.04 -29.00 -23.74
C ALA A 24 -32.82 -28.45 -24.95
N PHE A 25 -32.45 -27.25 -25.41
CA PHE A 25 -33.04 -26.62 -26.58
C PHE A 25 -32.75 -27.39 -27.88
N LEU A 26 -31.50 -27.81 -28.11
CA LEU A 26 -31.10 -28.63 -29.27
C LEU A 26 -31.83 -29.98 -29.28
N ARG A 27 -31.93 -30.63 -28.10
CA ARG A 27 -32.64 -31.90 -27.94
C ARG A 27 -34.14 -31.76 -28.22
N ARG A 28 -34.78 -30.68 -27.76
CA ARG A 28 -36.20 -30.40 -28.03
C ARG A 28 -36.49 -30.20 -29.52
N ASN A 29 -35.56 -29.61 -30.26
CA ASN A 29 -35.69 -29.33 -31.69
C ASN A 29 -35.07 -30.42 -32.60
N ARG A 30 -34.65 -31.57 -32.04
CA ARG A 30 -34.02 -32.70 -32.75
C ARG A 30 -32.78 -32.33 -33.58
N VAL A 31 -32.05 -31.28 -33.18
CA VAL A 31 -30.78 -30.88 -33.80
C VAL A 31 -29.62 -31.64 -33.14
N PRO A 32 -28.60 -32.09 -33.89
CA PRO A 32 -27.44 -32.80 -33.31
C PRO A 32 -26.66 -31.91 -32.34
N LEU A 33 -26.24 -32.48 -31.21
CA LEU A 33 -25.46 -31.82 -30.15
C LEU A 33 -23.96 -31.70 -30.49
N ALA A 34 -23.48 -32.41 -31.51
CA ALA A 34 -22.06 -32.49 -31.84
C ALA A 34 -21.40 -31.12 -32.13
N PRO A 35 -22.00 -30.20 -32.89
CA PRO A 35 -21.42 -28.87 -33.12
C PRO A 35 -21.26 -28.06 -31.83
N MET A 36 -22.21 -28.18 -30.89
CA MET A 36 -22.14 -27.52 -29.58
C MET A 36 -20.97 -28.07 -28.75
N TRP A 37 -20.83 -29.39 -28.64
CA TRP A 37 -19.72 -30.01 -27.91
C TRP A 37 -18.36 -29.67 -28.50
N PHE A 38 -18.26 -29.54 -29.83
CA PHE A 38 -17.05 -29.04 -30.48
C PHE A 38 -16.73 -27.60 -30.03
N GLY A 39 -17.72 -26.70 -30.07
CA GLY A 39 -17.57 -25.33 -29.57
C GLY A 39 -17.13 -25.27 -28.10
N VAL A 40 -17.78 -26.06 -27.23
CA VAL A 40 -17.41 -26.15 -25.80
C VAL A 40 -15.98 -26.67 -25.63
N GLY A 41 -15.59 -27.71 -26.36
CA GLY A 41 -14.23 -28.27 -26.30
C GLY A 41 -13.16 -27.26 -26.71
N VAL A 42 -13.38 -26.53 -27.81
CA VAL A 42 -12.46 -25.47 -28.27
C VAL A 42 -12.37 -24.34 -27.23
N ALA A 43 -13.49 -23.91 -26.66
CA ALA A 43 -13.51 -22.87 -25.63
C ALA A 43 -12.72 -23.29 -24.36
N VAL A 44 -12.87 -24.54 -23.92
CA VAL A 44 -12.12 -25.08 -22.77
C VAL A 44 -10.62 -25.09 -23.05
N VAL A 45 -10.21 -25.59 -24.22
CA VAL A 45 -8.79 -25.62 -24.61
C VAL A 45 -8.20 -24.21 -24.67
N LEU A 46 -8.91 -23.25 -25.25
CA LEU A 46 -8.48 -21.84 -25.28
C LEU A 46 -8.36 -21.25 -23.88
N SER A 47 -9.31 -21.54 -22.98
CA SER A 47 -9.29 -21.04 -21.60
C SER A 47 -8.09 -21.58 -20.81
N ILE A 48 -7.78 -22.87 -20.97
CA ILE A 48 -6.56 -23.48 -20.41
C ILE A 48 -5.32 -22.83 -21.03
N GLY A 49 -5.32 -22.60 -22.35
CA GLY A 49 -4.24 -21.92 -23.05
C GLY A 49 -3.99 -20.50 -22.56
N VAL A 50 -5.02 -19.73 -22.22
CA VAL A 50 -4.90 -18.40 -21.60
C VAL A 50 -4.26 -18.50 -20.23
N GLY A 51 -4.73 -19.42 -19.37
CA GLY A 51 -4.16 -19.63 -18.04
C GLY A 51 -2.68 -20.01 -18.08
N PHE A 52 -2.33 -20.99 -18.93
CA PHE A 52 -0.94 -21.42 -19.12
C PHE A 52 -0.08 -20.31 -19.75
N GLY A 53 -0.61 -19.59 -20.75
CA GLY A 53 0.07 -18.48 -21.42
C GLY A 53 0.43 -17.36 -20.44
N LEU A 54 -0.50 -16.96 -19.57
CA LEU A 54 -0.24 -15.96 -18.53
C LEU A 54 0.86 -16.43 -17.57
N GLN A 55 0.82 -17.70 -17.15
CA GLN A 55 1.84 -18.27 -16.26
C GLN A 55 3.24 -18.33 -16.91
N VAL A 56 3.33 -18.67 -18.19
CA VAL A 56 4.61 -18.71 -18.92
C VAL A 56 5.19 -17.31 -19.09
N VAL A 57 4.35 -16.32 -19.43
CA VAL A 57 4.78 -14.92 -19.53
C VAL A 57 5.30 -14.42 -18.20
N GLU A 58 4.64 -14.77 -17.09
CA GLU A 58 5.06 -14.41 -15.74
C GLU A 58 6.45 -14.94 -15.40
N GLN A 59 6.69 -16.23 -15.62
CA GLN A 59 7.95 -16.88 -15.29
C GLN A 59 9.15 -16.31 -16.09
N ALA A 60 8.90 -15.67 -17.23
CA ALA A 60 9.93 -15.04 -18.05
C ALA A 60 10.33 -13.62 -17.57
N LEU A 61 9.58 -13.01 -16.66
CA LEU A 61 9.84 -11.65 -16.17
C LEU A 61 10.89 -11.63 -15.04
N PRO A 62 11.64 -10.52 -14.85
CA PRO A 62 12.41 -10.25 -13.63
C PRO A 62 11.51 -10.16 -12.38
N GLN A 63 12.05 -10.48 -11.19
CA GLN A 63 11.30 -10.59 -9.94
C GLN A 63 10.37 -9.39 -9.64
N ALA A 64 10.87 -8.15 -9.71
CA ALA A 64 10.03 -6.97 -9.45
C ALA A 64 8.88 -6.80 -10.47
N GLN A 65 9.09 -7.24 -11.71
CA GLN A 65 8.08 -7.19 -12.77
C GLN A 65 7.08 -8.36 -12.63
N GLN A 66 7.52 -9.52 -12.12
CA GLN A 66 6.63 -10.62 -11.73
C GLN A 66 5.67 -10.16 -10.65
N GLU A 67 6.18 -9.63 -9.54
CA GLU A 67 5.38 -9.12 -8.42
C GLU A 67 4.43 -8.00 -8.89
N GLY A 68 4.89 -7.12 -9.79
CA GLY A 68 4.04 -6.11 -10.41
C GLY A 68 2.91 -6.71 -11.25
N MET A 69 3.18 -7.74 -12.06
CA MET A 69 2.16 -8.41 -12.86
C MET A 69 1.16 -9.17 -11.97
N GLU A 70 1.62 -9.84 -10.91
CA GLU A 70 0.76 -10.46 -9.90
C GLU A 70 -0.18 -9.43 -9.26
N ALA A 71 0.33 -8.24 -8.91
CA ALA A 71 -0.49 -7.16 -8.36
C ALA A 71 -1.56 -6.69 -9.37
N ILE A 72 -1.21 -6.54 -10.65
CA ILE A 72 -2.17 -6.14 -11.69
C ILE A 72 -3.24 -7.22 -11.89
N ILE A 73 -2.83 -8.48 -12.04
CA ILE A 73 -3.76 -9.61 -12.22
C ILE A 73 -4.69 -9.71 -11.01
N GLY A 74 -4.16 -9.55 -9.80
CA GLY A 74 -4.95 -9.52 -8.57
C GLY A 74 -5.95 -8.36 -8.54
N ILE A 75 -5.57 -7.14 -8.95
CA ILE A 75 -6.50 -6.00 -9.05
C ILE A 75 -7.63 -6.32 -10.03
N VAL A 76 -7.30 -6.83 -11.22
CA VAL A 76 -8.28 -7.21 -12.23
C VAL A 76 -9.23 -8.26 -11.65
N ALA A 77 -8.70 -9.30 -11.02
CA ALA A 77 -9.50 -10.32 -10.36
C ALA A 77 -10.41 -9.74 -9.26
N VAL A 78 -9.94 -8.86 -8.38
CA VAL A 78 -10.79 -8.20 -7.36
C VAL A 78 -11.94 -7.42 -8.03
N VAL A 79 -11.66 -6.68 -9.11
CA VAL A 79 -12.68 -5.91 -9.84
C VAL A 79 -13.73 -6.84 -10.47
N PHE A 80 -13.29 -7.90 -11.16
CA PHE A 80 -14.18 -8.87 -11.79
C PHE A 80 -15.03 -9.63 -10.74
N VAL A 81 -14.42 -10.15 -9.66
CA VAL A 81 -15.14 -10.83 -8.57
C VAL A 81 -16.20 -9.90 -7.97
N THR A 82 -15.82 -8.65 -7.67
CA THR A 82 -16.74 -7.68 -7.08
C THR A 82 -17.88 -7.33 -8.02
N GLY A 83 -17.57 -7.06 -9.29
CA GLY A 83 -18.56 -6.75 -10.32
C GLY A 83 -19.58 -7.88 -10.46
N MET A 84 -19.10 -9.11 -10.47
CA MET A 84 -19.89 -10.32 -10.61
C MET A 84 -20.76 -10.63 -9.37
N ILE A 85 -20.24 -10.43 -8.16
CA ILE A 85 -21.01 -10.48 -6.91
C ILE A 85 -22.19 -9.49 -6.97
N VAL A 86 -21.94 -8.27 -7.44
CA VAL A 86 -22.96 -7.22 -7.58
C VAL A 86 -23.97 -7.55 -8.70
N TRP A 87 -23.48 -8.03 -9.84
CA TRP A 87 -24.28 -8.32 -11.02
C TRP A 87 -25.25 -9.48 -10.78
N MET A 88 -24.77 -10.60 -10.24
CA MET A 88 -25.60 -11.77 -9.94
C MET A 88 -26.67 -11.47 -8.90
N ARG A 89 -26.35 -10.70 -7.86
CA ARG A 89 -27.35 -10.30 -6.86
C ARG A 89 -28.55 -9.56 -7.48
N THR A 90 -28.32 -8.85 -8.59
CA THR A 90 -29.33 -8.06 -9.28
C THR A 90 -30.10 -8.91 -10.30
N HIS A 91 -29.44 -9.83 -11.01
CA HIS A 91 -30.01 -10.57 -12.14
C HIS A 91 -30.34 -12.06 -11.85
N ALA A 92 -30.00 -12.59 -10.66
CA ALA A 92 -30.22 -14.01 -10.28
C ALA A 92 -31.68 -14.51 -10.38
N ARG A 93 -32.67 -13.60 -10.47
CA ARG A 93 -34.09 -13.95 -10.62
C ARG A 93 -34.62 -13.81 -12.05
N THR A 94 -33.97 -13.01 -12.89
CA THR A 94 -34.38 -12.75 -14.28
C THR A 94 -33.62 -13.60 -15.27
N LEU A 95 -32.42 -14.08 -14.91
CA LEU A 95 -31.55 -14.92 -15.76
C LEU A 95 -32.31 -16.07 -16.43
N THR A 96 -33.13 -16.82 -15.69
CA THR A 96 -33.92 -17.92 -16.27
C THR A 96 -34.92 -17.43 -17.34
N LYS A 97 -35.59 -16.30 -17.09
CA LYS A 97 -36.59 -15.73 -18.01
C LYS A 97 -35.96 -15.04 -19.23
N GLU A 98 -34.83 -14.35 -19.03
CA GLU A 98 -34.08 -13.69 -20.10
C GLU A 98 -33.43 -14.72 -21.02
N LEU A 99 -32.87 -15.80 -20.47
CA LEU A 99 -32.30 -16.89 -21.26
C LEU A 99 -33.39 -17.67 -22.03
N GLU A 100 -34.56 -17.89 -21.42
CA GLU A 100 -35.73 -18.45 -22.13
C GLU A 100 -36.20 -17.52 -23.27
N ALA A 101 -36.21 -16.20 -23.06
CA ALA A 101 -36.59 -15.23 -24.07
C ALA A 101 -35.57 -15.14 -25.22
N SER A 102 -34.26 -15.08 -24.93
CA SER A 102 -33.19 -15.06 -25.93
C SER A 102 -33.09 -16.36 -26.73
N ALA A 103 -33.34 -17.50 -26.09
CA ALA A 103 -33.46 -18.79 -26.78
C ALA A 103 -34.65 -18.83 -27.75
N THR A 104 -35.75 -18.15 -27.39
CA THR A 104 -36.95 -18.02 -28.23
C THR A 104 -36.71 -17.09 -29.42
N GLU A 105 -35.91 -16.04 -29.27
CA GLU A 105 -35.55 -15.10 -30.35
C GLU A 105 -34.55 -15.70 -31.35
N ALA A 106 -33.62 -16.53 -30.87
CA ALA A 106 -32.66 -17.25 -31.73
C ALA A 106 -33.32 -18.27 -32.67
N LEU A 107 -34.56 -18.72 -32.36
CA LEU A 107 -35.38 -19.56 -33.26
C LEU A 107 -35.63 -18.89 -34.62
N GLY A 108 -35.62 -17.56 -34.71
CA GLY A 108 -35.87 -16.86 -35.96
C GLY A 108 -34.78 -17.04 -37.03
N ARG A 109 -33.57 -17.53 -36.68
CA ARG A 109 -32.38 -17.51 -37.57
C ARG A 109 -31.74 -18.88 -37.88
N GLY A 110 -32.24 -19.97 -37.31
CA GLY A 110 -32.11 -21.34 -37.86
C GLY A 110 -30.73 -21.86 -38.31
N THR A 111 -29.67 -21.82 -37.50
CA THR A 111 -28.45 -22.62 -37.79
C THR A 111 -27.80 -23.22 -36.55
N ALA A 112 -27.55 -24.53 -36.55
CA ALA A 112 -26.84 -25.26 -35.48
C ALA A 112 -25.46 -24.65 -35.16
N TRP A 113 -24.85 -23.99 -36.14
CA TRP A 113 -23.59 -23.23 -36.00
C TRP A 113 -23.74 -21.95 -35.17
N ALA A 114 -24.88 -21.27 -35.20
CA ALA A 114 -25.13 -20.10 -34.34
C ALA A 114 -25.24 -20.52 -32.86
N LEU A 115 -25.83 -21.69 -32.58
CA LEU A 115 -25.92 -22.25 -31.23
C LEU A 115 -24.57 -22.78 -30.74
N ALA A 116 -23.77 -23.41 -31.62
CA ALA A 116 -22.40 -23.78 -31.32
C ALA A 116 -21.53 -22.55 -31.01
N GLY A 117 -21.67 -21.47 -31.80
CA GLY A 117 -21.01 -20.19 -31.54
C GLY A 117 -21.45 -19.54 -30.22
N MET A 118 -22.75 -19.59 -29.89
CA MET A 118 -23.25 -19.09 -28.62
C MET A 118 -22.68 -19.88 -27.42
N ALA A 119 -22.71 -21.21 -27.48
CA ALA A 119 -22.14 -22.06 -26.43
C ALA A 119 -20.62 -21.84 -26.29
N PHE A 120 -19.90 -21.74 -27.42
CA PHE A 120 -18.48 -21.41 -27.47
C PHE A 120 -18.20 -20.07 -26.79
N LEU A 121 -18.87 -18.99 -27.18
CA LEU A 121 -18.63 -17.65 -26.63
C LEU A 121 -18.99 -17.56 -25.15
N ALA A 122 -20.07 -18.23 -24.72
CA ALA A 122 -20.44 -18.30 -23.32
C ALA A 122 -19.37 -19.03 -22.50
N VAL A 123 -18.98 -20.25 -22.89
CA VAL A 123 -17.95 -21.01 -22.16
C VAL A 123 -16.59 -20.32 -22.24
N LEU A 124 -16.24 -19.68 -23.35
CA LEU A 124 -14.97 -18.95 -23.49
C LEU A 124 -14.92 -17.75 -22.54
N LYS A 125 -16.02 -17.00 -22.42
CA LYS A 125 -16.12 -15.89 -21.48
C LYS A 125 -15.96 -16.38 -20.04
N GLU A 126 -16.79 -17.33 -19.62
CA GLU A 126 -16.75 -17.86 -18.25
C GLU A 126 -15.40 -18.55 -17.96
N GLY A 127 -14.83 -19.22 -18.96
CA GLY A 127 -13.52 -19.86 -18.88
C GLY A 127 -12.35 -18.88 -18.80
N PHE A 128 -12.42 -17.74 -19.49
CA PHE A 128 -11.45 -16.65 -19.36
C PHE A 128 -11.48 -16.04 -17.95
N GLU A 129 -12.68 -15.72 -17.46
CA GLU A 129 -12.86 -15.20 -16.09
C GLU A 129 -12.33 -16.21 -15.06
N THR A 130 -12.68 -17.49 -15.22
CA THR A 130 -12.15 -18.58 -14.39
C THR A 130 -10.63 -18.64 -14.41
N ALA A 131 -10.01 -18.57 -15.60
CA ALA A 131 -8.55 -18.64 -15.74
C ALA A 131 -7.85 -17.49 -15.00
N VAL A 132 -8.37 -16.26 -15.13
CA VAL A 132 -7.82 -15.07 -14.45
C VAL A 132 -7.99 -15.19 -12.93
N PHE A 133 -9.17 -15.60 -12.45
CA PHE A 133 -9.41 -15.77 -11.01
C PHE A 133 -8.57 -16.88 -10.39
N LEU A 134 -8.47 -18.02 -11.07
CA LEU A 134 -7.67 -19.14 -10.59
C LEU A 134 -6.20 -18.76 -10.56
N LEU A 135 -5.68 -18.06 -11.57
CA LEU A 135 -4.30 -17.59 -11.58
C LEU A 135 -4.03 -16.64 -10.40
N ALA A 136 -4.87 -15.63 -10.20
CA ALA A 136 -4.75 -14.70 -9.07
C ALA A 136 -4.80 -15.42 -7.72
N THR A 137 -5.66 -16.44 -7.60
CA THR A 137 -5.80 -17.24 -6.37
C THR A 137 -4.62 -18.21 -6.17
N PHE A 138 -4.06 -18.74 -7.26
CA PHE A 138 -2.87 -19.60 -7.22
C PHE A 138 -1.65 -18.80 -6.77
N GLN A 139 -1.48 -17.57 -7.25
CA GLN A 139 -0.42 -16.63 -6.82
C GLN A 139 -0.55 -16.27 -5.33
N ALA A 140 -1.78 -16.15 -4.83
CA ALA A 140 -2.03 -15.88 -3.41
C ALA A 140 -1.92 -17.13 -2.50
N SER A 141 -1.88 -18.34 -3.06
CA SER A 141 -1.89 -19.59 -2.31
C SER A 141 -0.47 -20.05 -1.96
N SER A 142 -0.27 -20.53 -0.73
CA SER A 142 1.00 -21.14 -0.31
C SER A 142 1.25 -22.51 -0.93
N ASP A 143 0.20 -23.20 -1.39
CA ASP A 143 0.27 -24.50 -2.06
C ASP A 143 -0.58 -24.47 -3.34
N THR A 144 0.11 -24.42 -4.49
CA THR A 144 -0.52 -24.38 -5.81
C THR A 144 -1.20 -25.70 -6.17
N GLY A 145 -0.67 -26.84 -5.71
CA GLY A 145 -1.23 -28.17 -6.00
C GLY A 145 -2.60 -28.37 -5.35
N LEU A 146 -2.72 -28.02 -4.06
CA LEU A 146 -4.01 -28.03 -3.37
C LEU A 146 -4.99 -26.99 -3.94
N ALA A 147 -4.49 -25.86 -4.45
CA ALA A 147 -5.32 -24.88 -5.11
C ALA A 147 -5.88 -25.42 -6.45
N ALA A 148 -5.06 -26.07 -7.26
CA ALA A 148 -5.47 -26.70 -8.52
C ALA A 148 -6.48 -27.84 -8.29
N LEU A 149 -6.24 -28.71 -7.30
CA LEU A 149 -7.19 -29.76 -6.91
C LEU A 149 -8.54 -29.18 -6.51
N GLY A 150 -8.54 -28.07 -5.75
CA GLY A 150 -9.77 -27.36 -5.39
C GLY A 150 -10.56 -26.92 -6.61
N ALA A 151 -9.91 -26.29 -7.59
CA ALA A 151 -10.54 -25.85 -8.83
C ALA A 151 -11.16 -27.02 -9.60
N VAL A 152 -10.43 -28.14 -9.76
CA VAL A 152 -10.92 -29.34 -10.45
C VAL A 152 -12.14 -29.93 -9.75
N ILE A 153 -12.11 -30.04 -8.42
CA ILE A 153 -13.25 -30.53 -7.62
C ILE A 153 -14.46 -29.60 -7.77
N GLY A 154 -14.23 -28.28 -7.76
CA GLY A 154 -15.27 -27.28 -7.97
C GLY A 154 -15.96 -27.43 -9.33
N ILE A 155 -15.15 -27.49 -10.40
CA ILE A 155 -15.65 -27.67 -11.78
C ILE A 155 -16.38 -29.01 -11.93
N ALA A 156 -15.82 -30.10 -11.40
CA ALA A 156 -16.46 -31.41 -11.42
C ALA A 156 -17.82 -31.38 -10.68
N GLY A 157 -17.86 -30.74 -9.51
CA GLY A 157 -19.10 -30.52 -8.76
C GLY A 157 -20.12 -29.71 -9.56
N ALA A 158 -19.69 -28.67 -10.26
CA ALA A 158 -20.56 -27.88 -11.12
C ALA A 158 -21.14 -28.70 -12.28
N VAL A 159 -20.35 -29.55 -12.92
CA VAL A 159 -20.82 -30.46 -13.98
C VAL A 159 -21.87 -31.44 -13.44
N VAL A 160 -21.63 -32.01 -12.26
CA VAL A 160 -22.60 -32.93 -11.61
C VAL A 160 -23.91 -32.20 -11.29
N ILE A 161 -23.83 -31.00 -10.71
CA ILE A 161 -25.02 -30.20 -10.39
C ILE A 161 -25.75 -29.77 -11.67
N GLY A 162 -25.03 -29.27 -12.67
CA GLY A 162 -25.59 -28.86 -13.96
C GLY A 162 -26.29 -30.02 -14.68
N TYR A 163 -25.70 -31.22 -14.66
CA TYR A 163 -26.34 -32.43 -15.16
C TYR A 163 -27.59 -32.84 -14.36
N GLY A 164 -27.54 -32.71 -13.03
CA GLY A 164 -28.70 -32.94 -12.16
C GLY A 164 -29.85 -31.96 -12.40
N ILE A 165 -29.54 -30.70 -12.74
CA ILE A 165 -30.53 -29.70 -13.14
C ILE A 165 -31.09 -30.02 -14.53
N TYR A 166 -30.23 -30.37 -15.50
CA TYR A 166 -30.63 -30.77 -16.86
C TYR A 166 -31.57 -31.98 -16.88
N THR A 167 -31.35 -32.97 -16.00
CA THR A 167 -32.20 -34.16 -15.86
C THR A 167 -33.45 -33.91 -15.00
N GLY A 168 -33.60 -32.74 -14.40
CA GLY A 168 -34.73 -32.37 -13.53
C GLY A 168 -34.68 -32.97 -12.11
N GLY A 169 -33.59 -33.66 -11.75
CA GLY A 169 -33.40 -34.32 -10.46
C GLY A 169 -33.00 -33.37 -9.32
N VAL A 170 -32.52 -32.16 -9.62
CA VAL A 170 -32.03 -31.19 -8.62
C VAL A 170 -32.82 -29.88 -8.70
N ARG A 171 -33.54 -29.53 -7.62
CA ARG A 171 -34.19 -28.22 -7.46
C ARG A 171 -33.38 -27.33 -6.53
N LEU A 172 -32.38 -26.63 -7.07
CA LEU A 172 -31.53 -25.72 -6.30
C LEU A 172 -32.13 -24.31 -6.25
N ASN A 173 -32.21 -23.69 -5.06
CA ASN A 173 -32.54 -22.27 -4.96
C ASN A 173 -31.29 -21.44 -5.28
N LEU A 174 -31.10 -21.11 -6.57
CA LEU A 174 -29.94 -20.37 -7.06
C LEU A 174 -29.71 -19.06 -6.32
N SER A 175 -30.77 -18.34 -5.93
CA SER A 175 -30.64 -17.10 -5.16
C SER A 175 -29.97 -17.30 -3.80
N LYS A 176 -30.29 -18.38 -3.07
CA LYS A 176 -29.66 -18.68 -1.77
C LYS A 176 -28.24 -19.17 -1.96
N PHE A 177 -28.01 -20.04 -2.94
CA PHE A 177 -26.68 -20.56 -3.28
C PHE A 177 -25.70 -19.42 -3.61
N PHE A 178 -26.05 -18.55 -4.55
CA PHE A 178 -25.22 -17.42 -4.95
C PHE A 178 -25.04 -16.36 -3.85
N THR A 179 -26.00 -16.20 -2.94
CA THR A 179 -25.81 -15.30 -1.79
C THR A 179 -24.80 -15.87 -0.81
N GLY A 180 -24.88 -17.17 -0.49
CA GLY A 180 -23.94 -17.83 0.41
C GLY A 180 -22.52 -17.87 -0.15
N THR A 181 -22.36 -18.33 -1.39
CA THR A 181 -21.06 -18.35 -2.06
C THR A 181 -20.53 -16.94 -2.31
N GLY A 182 -21.41 -15.96 -2.59
CA GLY A 182 -21.05 -14.55 -2.75
C GLY A 182 -20.44 -13.95 -1.48
N VAL A 183 -21.04 -14.18 -0.30
CA VAL A 183 -20.49 -13.71 0.99
C VAL A 183 -19.10 -14.31 1.24
N PHE A 184 -18.96 -15.61 1.00
CA PHE A 184 -17.66 -16.28 1.11
C PHE A 184 -16.62 -15.66 0.16
N LEU A 185 -17.00 -15.39 -1.10
CA LEU A 185 -16.12 -14.75 -2.08
C LEU A 185 -15.73 -13.31 -1.70
N VAL A 186 -16.56 -12.56 -0.95
CA VAL A 186 -16.14 -11.25 -0.42
C VAL A 186 -14.93 -11.39 0.49
N PHE A 187 -14.89 -12.42 1.36
CA PHE A 187 -13.75 -12.64 2.23
C PHE A 187 -12.51 -13.12 1.46
N VAL A 188 -12.69 -14.02 0.48
CA VAL A 188 -11.61 -14.46 -0.41
C VAL A 188 -11.02 -13.29 -1.20
N ALA A 189 -11.87 -12.45 -1.77
CA ALA A 189 -11.44 -11.25 -2.50
C ALA A 189 -10.79 -10.22 -1.56
N GLY A 190 -11.24 -10.11 -0.31
CA GLY A 190 -10.53 -9.37 0.74
C GLY A 190 -9.12 -9.91 0.96
N GLY A 191 -8.97 -11.24 1.00
CA GLY A 191 -7.67 -11.92 0.97
C GLY A 191 -6.79 -11.51 -0.19
N LEU A 192 -7.35 -11.53 -1.39
CA LEU A 192 -6.66 -11.12 -2.60
C LEU A 192 -6.22 -9.64 -2.56
N VAL A 193 -6.99 -8.76 -1.92
CA VAL A 193 -6.59 -7.36 -1.68
C VAL A 193 -5.35 -7.27 -0.80
N LEU A 194 -5.22 -8.12 0.24
CA LEU A 194 -4.01 -8.19 1.07
C LEU A 194 -2.81 -8.58 0.21
N THR A 195 -2.94 -9.63 -0.60
CA THR A 195 -1.89 -10.11 -1.51
C THR A 195 -1.49 -9.05 -2.53
N VAL A 196 -2.46 -8.39 -3.17
CA VAL A 196 -2.22 -7.31 -4.14
C VAL A 196 -1.41 -6.18 -3.53
N LEU A 197 -1.76 -5.73 -2.31
CA LEU A 197 -1.05 -4.66 -1.63
C LEU A 197 0.37 -5.07 -1.24
N ARG A 198 0.56 -6.35 -0.86
CA ARG A 198 1.88 -6.93 -0.60
C ARG A 198 2.74 -6.96 -1.86
N ARG A 199 2.22 -7.52 -2.97
CA ARG A 199 2.93 -7.60 -4.25
C ARG A 199 3.25 -6.22 -4.83
N ALA A 200 2.32 -5.26 -4.70
CA ALA A 200 2.57 -3.88 -5.10
C ALA A 200 3.67 -3.21 -4.27
N HIS A 201 3.85 -3.62 -3.01
CA HIS A 201 5.00 -3.18 -2.21
C HIS A 201 6.30 -3.85 -2.65
N GLU A 202 6.29 -5.16 -2.85
CA GLU A 202 7.47 -5.93 -3.28
C GLU A 202 7.98 -5.44 -4.66
N ALA A 203 7.05 -5.13 -5.58
CA ALA A 203 7.34 -4.47 -6.85
C ALA A 203 7.85 -3.01 -6.74
N GLY A 204 7.88 -2.44 -5.53
CA GLY A 204 8.33 -1.08 -5.25
C GLY A 204 7.32 0.03 -5.58
N TRP A 205 6.06 -0.31 -5.91
CA TRP A 205 5.03 0.68 -6.25
C TRP A 205 4.44 1.36 -5.01
N ILE A 206 4.34 0.63 -3.89
CA ILE A 206 3.74 1.12 -2.66
C ILE A 206 4.70 0.94 -1.49
N VAL A 207 5.32 2.02 -1.01
CA VAL A 207 6.32 1.96 0.08
C VAL A 207 5.74 2.39 1.44
N ILE A 208 4.49 2.86 1.46
CA ILE A 208 3.83 3.39 2.67
C ILE A 208 3.11 2.30 3.46
N GLY A 209 2.99 2.46 4.78
CA GLY A 209 2.12 1.63 5.62
C GLY A 209 2.59 0.20 5.88
N GLN A 210 3.91 -0.03 5.86
CA GLN A 210 4.52 -1.37 5.92
C GLN A 210 4.76 -1.89 7.35
N GLN A 211 4.44 -1.07 8.35
CA GLN A 211 4.51 -1.45 9.75
C GLN A 211 3.59 -2.63 10.06
N ARG A 212 4.10 -3.57 10.86
CA ARG A 212 3.31 -4.68 11.40
C ARG A 212 2.27 -4.11 12.36
N THR A 213 1.02 -4.52 12.20
CA THR A 213 -0.09 -3.98 13.00
C THR A 213 -0.48 -4.91 14.14
N VAL A 214 -0.84 -6.14 13.81
CA VAL A 214 -1.34 -7.14 14.75
C VAL A 214 -0.58 -8.42 14.50
N ASP A 215 -0.18 -9.10 15.57
CA ASP A 215 0.32 -10.47 15.47
C ASP A 215 -0.88 -11.43 15.37
N LEU A 216 -1.11 -11.97 14.18
CA LEU A 216 -2.17 -12.95 13.90
C LEU A 216 -1.63 -14.38 13.92
N SER A 217 -0.46 -14.63 14.50
CA SER A 217 0.09 -15.98 14.67
C SER A 217 -0.85 -16.93 15.43
N TRP A 218 -1.74 -16.41 16.29
CA TRP A 218 -2.79 -17.20 16.95
C TRP A 218 -3.87 -17.69 15.99
N LEU A 219 -4.18 -16.91 14.94
CA LEU A 219 -5.23 -17.21 13.97
C LEU A 219 -4.67 -18.05 12.83
N ALA A 220 -3.45 -17.74 12.39
CA ALA A 220 -2.73 -18.47 11.36
C ALA A 220 -1.31 -18.89 11.81
N PRO A 221 -1.18 -19.90 12.71
CA PRO A 221 0.14 -20.36 13.13
C PRO A 221 0.93 -20.95 11.98
N ASN A 222 2.19 -20.54 11.83
CA ASN A 222 3.10 -21.05 10.80
C ASN A 222 3.27 -22.57 10.93
N GLY A 223 3.08 -23.30 9.83
CA GLY A 223 3.19 -24.76 9.80
C GLY A 223 1.99 -25.54 10.36
N SER A 224 0.90 -24.86 10.75
CA SER A 224 -0.34 -25.52 11.18
C SER A 224 -1.35 -25.66 10.04
N VAL A 225 -2.21 -26.70 10.10
CA VAL A 225 -3.33 -26.86 9.16
C VAL A 225 -4.29 -25.68 9.23
N GLN A 226 -4.51 -25.12 10.42
CA GLN A 226 -5.33 -23.93 10.61
C GLN A 226 -4.72 -22.71 9.90
N GLY A 227 -3.41 -22.48 10.03
CA GLY A 227 -2.72 -21.41 9.34
C GLY A 227 -2.73 -21.58 7.83
N ALA A 228 -2.52 -22.80 7.33
CA ALA A 228 -2.67 -23.09 5.91
C ALA A 228 -4.10 -22.84 5.40
N LEU A 229 -5.13 -23.09 6.22
CA LEU A 229 -6.52 -22.79 5.88
C LEU A 229 -6.81 -21.29 5.91
N VAL A 230 -6.42 -20.56 6.95
CA VAL A 230 -6.70 -19.13 7.06
C VAL A 230 -5.93 -18.35 5.99
N THR A 231 -4.64 -18.60 5.85
CA THR A 231 -3.81 -17.94 4.83
C THR A 231 -4.20 -18.41 3.44
N GLY A 232 -4.41 -19.71 3.22
CA GLY A 232 -4.71 -20.25 1.89
C GLY A 232 -6.16 -20.10 1.42
N VAL A 233 -7.13 -19.91 2.31
CA VAL A 233 -8.54 -19.69 1.95
C VAL A 233 -8.92 -18.21 1.99
N LEU A 234 -8.50 -17.49 3.03
CA LEU A 234 -8.87 -16.09 3.24
C LEU A 234 -7.77 -15.11 2.85
N GLY A 235 -6.58 -15.57 2.43
CA GLY A 235 -5.47 -14.70 2.07
C GLY A 235 -4.89 -13.90 3.23
N ILE A 236 -5.24 -14.23 4.48
CA ILE A 236 -4.85 -13.45 5.67
C ILE A 236 -3.47 -13.93 6.15
N PRO A 237 -2.41 -13.11 6.03
CA PRO A 237 -1.10 -13.48 6.52
C PRO A 237 -1.03 -13.42 8.06
N PRO A 238 -0.10 -14.14 8.69
CA PRO A 238 0.13 -14.07 10.13
C PRO A 238 0.69 -12.70 10.58
N ASP A 239 1.38 -11.98 9.69
CA ASP A 239 1.98 -10.66 9.96
C ASP A 239 1.42 -9.56 9.02
N PRO A 240 0.15 -9.18 9.15
CA PRO A 240 -0.46 -8.18 8.28
C PRO A 240 0.12 -6.78 8.51
N ARG A 241 0.39 -6.10 7.40
CA ARG A 241 0.90 -4.71 7.38
C ARG A 241 -0.27 -3.72 7.48
N ALA A 242 -0.02 -2.51 7.96
CA ALA A 242 -1.09 -1.52 8.17
C ALA A 242 -1.88 -1.21 6.90
N ILE A 243 -1.20 -1.05 5.76
CA ILE A 243 -1.86 -0.80 4.49
C ILE A 243 -2.72 -1.99 4.04
N GLU A 244 -2.26 -3.21 4.29
CA GLU A 244 -2.98 -4.44 3.96
C GLU A 244 -4.30 -4.52 4.76
N VAL A 245 -4.24 -4.32 6.08
CA VAL A 245 -5.44 -4.32 6.94
C VAL A 245 -6.41 -3.22 6.52
N LEU A 246 -5.89 -2.01 6.25
CA LEU A 246 -6.71 -0.89 5.81
C LEU A 246 -7.43 -1.21 4.49
N GLY A 247 -6.71 -1.76 3.50
CA GLY A 247 -7.27 -2.18 2.23
C GLY A 247 -8.32 -3.27 2.37
N TRP A 248 -8.05 -4.28 3.21
CA TRP A 248 -9.00 -5.34 3.51
C TRP A 248 -10.29 -4.80 4.12
N VAL A 249 -10.19 -3.91 5.12
CA VAL A 249 -11.38 -3.28 5.75
C VAL A 249 -12.15 -2.43 4.75
N LEU A 250 -11.43 -1.61 3.96
CA LEU A 250 -12.02 -0.74 2.96
C LEU A 250 -12.71 -1.51 1.81
N TYR A 251 -12.29 -2.75 1.58
CA TYR A 251 -12.93 -3.64 0.61
C TYR A 251 -14.08 -4.45 1.22
N VAL A 252 -13.80 -5.23 2.27
CA VAL A 252 -14.74 -6.21 2.84
C VAL A 252 -15.95 -5.51 3.44
N VAL A 253 -15.77 -4.43 4.21
CA VAL A 253 -16.91 -3.80 4.90
C VAL A 253 -17.93 -3.23 3.91
N PRO A 254 -17.56 -2.43 2.89
CA PRO A 254 -18.54 -1.90 1.93
C PRO A 254 -19.15 -2.98 1.05
N VAL A 255 -18.36 -3.94 0.56
CA VAL A 255 -18.87 -5.01 -0.32
C VAL A 255 -19.79 -5.95 0.45
N LEU A 256 -19.44 -6.33 1.69
CA LEU A 256 -20.28 -7.16 2.54
C LEU A 256 -21.56 -6.43 2.96
N ALA A 257 -21.47 -5.15 3.31
CA ALA A 257 -22.64 -4.31 3.56
C ALA A 257 -23.54 -4.30 2.32
N LEU A 258 -22.96 -4.13 1.13
CA LEU A 258 -23.71 -4.16 -0.12
C LEU A 258 -24.35 -5.52 -0.36
N THR A 259 -23.67 -6.65 -0.17
CA THR A 259 -24.21 -8.00 -0.45
C THR A 259 -25.31 -8.41 0.54
N LEU A 260 -25.13 -8.11 1.83
CA LEU A 260 -26.05 -8.49 2.90
C LEU A 260 -27.18 -7.47 3.12
N TRP A 261 -27.13 -6.28 2.51
CA TRP A 261 -28.12 -5.22 2.77
C TRP A 261 -29.57 -5.69 2.57
N PRO A 262 -30.43 -5.70 3.61
CA PRO A 262 -31.81 -6.14 3.49
C PRO A 262 -32.58 -5.33 2.44
N ARG A 263 -33.33 -6.00 1.56
CA ARG A 263 -34.13 -5.30 0.53
C ARG A 263 -35.17 -4.35 1.13
N ALA A 264 -35.72 -4.68 2.30
CA ALA A 264 -36.67 -3.86 3.03
C ALA A 264 -36.06 -2.53 3.54
N TRP A 265 -34.73 -2.48 3.71
CA TRP A 265 -34.01 -1.31 4.21
C TRP A 265 -33.34 -0.53 3.08
N ARG A 266 -33.66 -0.85 1.82
CA ARG A 266 -33.16 -0.07 0.68
C ARG A 266 -33.78 1.32 0.75
N PRO A 267 -32.97 2.39 0.81
CA PRO A 267 -33.53 3.72 0.85
C PRO A 267 -34.39 3.95 -0.39
N SER A 268 -35.59 4.49 -0.19
CA SER A 268 -36.42 4.97 -1.29
C SER A 268 -35.56 5.83 -2.22
N ALA A 269 -35.79 5.74 -3.53
CA ALA A 269 -35.02 6.51 -4.50
C ALA A 269 -34.87 7.96 -4.02
N ALA A 270 -35.98 8.59 -3.59
CA ALA A 270 -36.05 9.93 -3.00
C ALA A 270 -34.93 10.28 -2.00
N ARG A 271 -34.57 9.38 -1.08
CA ARG A 271 -33.59 9.61 0.00
C ARG A 271 -32.13 9.34 -0.40
N VAL A 272 -31.88 8.65 -1.52
CA VAL A 272 -30.52 8.29 -1.97
C VAL A 272 -29.57 9.49 -2.11
N PRO A 273 -29.96 10.63 -2.72
CA PRO A 273 -29.04 11.77 -2.85
C PRO A 273 -28.75 12.47 -1.53
N ALA A 274 -29.67 12.42 -0.56
CA ALA A 274 -29.44 12.96 0.78
C ALA A 274 -28.43 12.09 1.54
N ILE A 275 -28.61 10.76 1.51
CA ILE A 275 -27.69 9.80 2.13
C ILE A 275 -26.29 9.89 1.50
N ARG A 276 -26.19 10.00 0.17
CA ARG A 276 -24.89 10.20 -0.51
C ARG A 276 -24.21 11.50 -0.08
N ALA A 277 -24.97 12.58 0.09
CA ALA A 277 -24.44 13.84 0.58
C ALA A 277 -24.00 13.77 2.05
N THR A 278 -24.73 13.07 2.92
CA THR A 278 -24.32 12.88 4.33
C THR A 278 -23.06 12.03 4.43
N VAL A 279 -22.96 10.96 3.63
CA VAL A 279 -21.73 10.13 3.55
C VAL A 279 -20.56 10.96 3.05
N ALA A 280 -20.75 11.78 2.01
CA ALA A 280 -19.72 12.70 1.51
C ALA A 280 -19.24 13.67 2.60
N GLY A 281 -20.18 14.27 3.35
CA GLY A 281 -19.86 15.15 4.47
C GLY A 281 -19.09 14.44 5.59
N ALA A 282 -19.53 13.24 5.99
CA ALA A 282 -18.84 12.45 7.02
C ALA A 282 -17.41 12.07 6.60
N LEU A 283 -17.21 11.66 5.34
CA LEU A 283 -15.88 11.35 4.79
C LEU A 283 -14.97 12.59 4.75
N ALA A 284 -15.51 13.76 4.36
CA ALA A 284 -14.75 15.00 4.35
C ALA A 284 -14.34 15.47 5.75
N VAL A 285 -15.23 15.33 6.74
CA VAL A 285 -14.92 15.64 8.15
C VAL A 285 -13.86 14.68 8.69
N ALA A 286 -13.99 13.37 8.42
CA ALA A 286 -12.99 12.39 8.82
C ALA A 286 -11.61 12.66 8.18
N ALA A 287 -11.58 13.04 6.90
CA ALA A 287 -10.36 13.45 6.20
C ALA A 287 -9.69 14.65 6.86
N ALA A 288 -10.47 15.72 7.16
CA ALA A 288 -9.96 16.91 7.82
C ALA A 288 -9.48 16.61 9.25
N ALA A 289 -10.24 15.82 10.01
CA ALA A 289 -9.87 15.40 11.36
C ALA A 289 -8.55 14.64 11.38
N LEU A 290 -8.36 13.68 10.47
CA LEU A 290 -7.10 12.93 10.34
C LEU A 290 -5.93 13.83 9.91
N ALA A 291 -6.13 14.74 8.95
CA ALA A 291 -5.08 15.65 8.49
C ALA A 291 -4.60 16.61 9.59
N ILE A 292 -5.49 17.00 10.51
CA ILE A 292 -5.21 17.94 11.61
C ILE A 292 -4.71 17.21 12.87
N ALA A 293 -5.34 16.11 13.25
CA ALA A 293 -5.09 15.43 14.53
C ALA A 293 -3.84 14.54 14.51
N VAL A 294 -3.38 14.09 13.35
CA VAL A 294 -2.19 13.25 13.24
C VAL A 294 -0.92 14.10 13.42
N PRO A 295 -0.07 13.83 14.43
CA PRO A 295 1.14 14.61 14.68
C PRO A 295 2.10 14.60 13.49
N THR A 296 2.91 15.65 13.34
CA THR A 296 4.10 15.59 12.49
C THR A 296 5.19 14.80 13.22
N GLY A 297 5.70 13.75 12.57
CA GLY A 297 6.89 13.07 13.07
C GLY A 297 8.10 14.00 12.93
N GLY A 298 8.80 14.19 14.03
CA GLY A 298 10.01 14.99 14.14
C GLY A 298 10.51 14.90 15.58
N VAL A 299 11.82 14.78 15.76
CA VAL A 299 12.43 14.86 17.09
C VAL A 299 13.11 16.21 17.20
N ASP A 300 12.61 17.04 18.10
CA ASP A 300 13.29 18.26 18.52
C ASP A 300 14.41 17.88 19.49
N LEU A 301 15.63 17.87 18.98
CA LEU A 301 16.79 17.70 19.85
C LEU A 301 16.97 18.94 20.74
N PRO A 302 17.42 18.78 22.00
CA PRO A 302 17.74 19.90 22.86
C PRO A 302 18.78 20.82 22.21
N ARG A 303 18.55 22.13 22.25
CA ARG A 303 19.54 23.14 21.83
C ARG A 303 20.76 23.18 22.76
N THR A 304 20.64 22.62 23.96
CA THR A 304 21.69 22.55 24.97
C THR A 304 22.20 21.11 25.14
N ALA A 305 23.49 20.98 25.40
CA ALA A 305 24.20 19.72 25.44
C ALA A 305 25.24 19.74 26.56
N ALA A 306 25.19 18.76 27.46
CA ALA A 306 26.29 18.53 28.40
C ALA A 306 27.53 18.06 27.64
N VAL A 307 28.70 18.53 28.05
CA VAL A 307 30.00 18.17 27.47
C VAL A 307 30.95 17.67 28.55
N SER A 308 31.92 16.84 28.16
CA SER A 308 33.04 16.43 29.00
C SER A 308 34.27 17.29 28.69
N GLY A 309 35.10 17.58 29.70
CA GLY A 309 36.34 18.35 29.56
C GLY A 309 36.27 19.68 30.32
N ASP A 310 36.84 20.74 29.73
CA ASP A 310 37.00 22.04 30.39
C ASP A 310 35.71 22.88 30.43
N ALA A 311 34.64 22.41 29.80
CA ALA A 311 33.32 23.05 29.74
C ALA A 311 32.23 22.17 30.39
N THR A 312 31.12 22.79 30.81
CA THR A 312 29.99 22.07 31.42
C THR A 312 28.88 21.80 30.41
N SER A 313 28.59 22.76 29.54
CA SER A 313 27.57 22.62 28.50
C SER A 313 27.83 23.52 27.30
N VAL A 314 27.23 23.15 26.17
CA VAL A 314 27.18 23.95 24.95
C VAL A 314 25.74 24.16 24.54
N SER A 315 25.41 25.36 24.09
CA SER A 315 24.10 25.70 23.55
C SER A 315 24.23 26.27 22.14
N ALA A 316 23.49 25.72 21.19
CA ALA A 316 23.48 26.19 19.82
C ALA A 316 22.16 26.90 19.52
N ASP A 317 22.25 28.09 18.96
CA ASP A 317 21.11 28.83 18.42
C ASP A 317 21.34 29.06 16.93
N VAL A 318 20.73 28.21 16.12
CA VAL A 318 20.97 28.13 14.68
C VAL A 318 19.71 28.56 13.93
N HIS A 319 19.88 29.49 13.00
CA HIS A 319 18.82 29.98 12.12
C HIS A 319 19.29 29.81 10.67
N GLY A 320 18.79 28.76 10.01
CA GLY A 320 19.22 28.37 8.67
C GLY A 320 20.68 27.92 8.64
N ALA A 321 21.51 28.57 7.83
CA ALA A 321 22.92 28.21 7.65
C ALA A 321 23.89 29.00 8.57
N SER A 322 23.37 29.88 9.42
CA SER A 322 24.16 30.68 10.36
C SER A 322 23.65 30.53 11.78
N GLY A 323 24.50 30.78 12.77
CA GLY A 323 24.08 30.66 14.16
C GLY A 323 25.13 31.12 15.15
N VAL A 324 24.87 30.84 16.42
CA VAL A 324 25.79 31.13 17.51
C VAL A 324 25.87 29.92 18.43
N LEU A 325 27.09 29.53 18.76
CA LEU A 325 27.39 28.55 19.80
C LEU A 325 27.78 29.29 21.07
N ARG A 326 27.11 29.02 22.19
CA ARG A 326 27.54 29.45 23.53
C ARG A 326 28.11 28.26 24.27
N VAL A 327 29.24 28.45 24.94
CA VAL A 327 29.93 27.42 25.72
C VAL A 327 30.02 27.91 27.16
N ALA A 328 29.46 27.16 28.10
CA ALA A 328 29.53 27.46 29.53
C ALA A 328 30.78 26.78 30.12
N GLY A 329 31.68 27.58 30.73
CA GLY A 329 32.92 27.11 31.35
C GLY A 329 32.72 26.42 32.71
N THR A 330 33.80 25.85 33.24
CA THR A 330 33.88 25.20 34.56
C THR A 330 34.37 26.14 35.67
N THR A 331 35.12 27.17 35.32
CA THR A 331 35.75 28.11 36.26
C THR A 331 35.40 29.54 35.85
N THR A 332 34.65 30.22 36.72
CA THR A 332 33.95 31.51 36.49
C THR A 332 32.83 31.43 35.45
N GLY A 333 31.65 31.97 35.77
CA GLY A 333 30.44 31.94 34.93
C GLY A 333 30.52 32.72 33.62
N GLN A 334 31.66 32.75 32.95
CA GLN A 334 31.86 33.32 31.63
C GLN A 334 31.36 32.35 30.55
N GLU A 335 30.42 32.82 29.74
CA GLU A 335 29.99 32.13 28.52
C GLU A 335 30.84 32.58 27.34
N ALA A 336 31.55 31.65 26.70
CA ALA A 336 32.23 31.92 25.45
C ALA A 336 31.23 31.84 24.29
N ARG A 337 31.23 32.86 23.42
CA ARG A 337 30.29 32.98 22.30
C ARG A 337 31.03 32.89 20.97
N LEU A 338 30.67 31.93 20.14
CA LEU A 338 31.29 31.67 18.84
C LEU A 338 30.25 31.81 17.72
N THR A 339 30.53 32.70 16.78
CA THR A 339 29.70 32.88 15.58
C THR A 339 29.92 31.73 14.61
N LEU A 340 28.83 31.18 14.09
CA LEU A 340 28.81 30.10 13.10
C LEU A 340 28.43 30.70 11.74
N PRO A 341 29.40 31.08 10.90
CA PRO A 341 29.11 31.69 9.61
C PRO A 341 28.64 30.66 8.58
N THR A 342 27.83 31.11 7.63
CA THR A 342 27.36 30.29 6.49
C THR A 342 28.50 29.66 5.69
N SER A 343 29.67 30.31 5.61
CA SER A 343 30.85 29.76 4.92
C SER A 343 31.37 28.46 5.54
N ALA A 344 31.20 28.28 6.86
CA ALA A 344 31.64 27.12 7.61
C ALA A 344 30.62 25.97 7.60
N HIS A 345 29.40 26.21 7.10
CA HIS A 345 28.29 25.24 7.05
C HIS A 345 28.47 24.22 5.93
N ARG A 346 28.22 22.94 6.23
CA ARG A 346 28.08 21.85 5.27
C ARG A 346 27.05 20.83 5.78
N ARG A 347 26.22 20.27 4.90
CA ARG A 347 25.40 19.10 5.22
C ARG A 347 26.24 17.83 5.11
N VAL A 348 26.24 17.00 6.14
CA VAL A 348 27.05 15.77 6.24
C VAL A 348 26.28 14.67 6.96
N THR A 349 26.76 13.44 6.88
CA THR A 349 26.24 12.34 7.71
C THR A 349 27.10 12.18 8.96
N ARG A 350 26.49 12.14 10.14
CA ARG A 350 27.14 11.87 11.44
C ARG A 350 26.32 10.85 12.21
N ALA A 351 26.96 9.79 12.70
CA ALA A 351 26.30 8.68 13.40
C ALA A 351 25.10 8.08 12.62
N GLY A 352 25.22 7.99 11.29
CA GLY A 352 24.16 7.46 10.41
C GLY A 352 23.01 8.43 10.10
N VAL A 353 23.03 9.65 10.64
CA VAL A 353 21.96 10.65 10.48
C VAL A 353 22.47 11.85 9.65
N ALA A 354 21.60 12.41 8.81
CA ALA A 354 21.89 13.64 8.09
C ALA A 354 21.88 14.84 9.06
N ALA A 355 23.00 15.55 9.16
CA ALA A 355 23.19 16.67 10.08
C ALA A 355 23.83 17.88 9.39
N ASP A 356 23.51 19.07 9.90
CA ASP A 356 24.18 20.29 9.53
C ASP A 356 25.45 20.48 10.37
N ARG A 357 26.59 20.70 9.72
CA ARG A 357 27.89 20.83 10.37
C ARG A 357 28.48 22.22 10.16
N TRP A 358 28.94 22.85 11.23
CA TRP A 358 29.82 24.01 11.20
C TRP A 358 31.19 23.65 11.72
N ARG A 359 32.25 24.06 11.03
CA ARG A 359 33.63 23.92 11.50
C ARG A 359 34.34 25.28 11.46
N VAL A 360 34.62 25.83 12.63
CA VAL A 360 35.26 27.13 12.79
C VAL A 360 36.66 26.94 13.36
N ARG A 361 37.63 27.64 12.79
CA ARG A 361 39.03 27.62 13.24
C ARG A 361 39.42 29.00 13.73
N THR A 362 39.99 29.07 14.92
CA THR A 362 40.47 30.31 15.53
C THR A 362 41.91 30.13 15.99
N SER A 363 42.73 31.17 15.81
CA SER A 363 44.07 31.20 16.39
C SER A 363 43.96 31.79 17.80
N ALA A 364 44.56 31.13 18.79
CA ALA A 364 44.58 31.61 20.17
C ALA A 364 45.95 32.25 20.48
N THR A 365 45.95 33.27 21.34
CA THR A 365 47.17 33.92 21.81
C THR A 365 47.87 33.04 22.84
N ALA A 366 49.14 32.72 22.63
CA ALA A 366 49.93 31.89 23.54
C ALA A 366 50.55 32.68 24.71
N ALA A 367 49.90 33.77 25.17
CA ALA A 367 50.47 34.70 26.15
C ALA A 367 50.79 34.03 27.50
N ASP A 368 50.03 33.00 27.87
CA ASP A 368 50.18 32.28 29.14
C ASP A 368 51.17 31.10 29.05
N ARG A 369 51.86 30.90 27.91
CA ARG A 369 52.80 29.80 27.70
C ARG A 369 54.25 30.26 27.92
N PRO A 370 55.11 29.45 28.55
CA PRO A 370 56.48 29.85 28.88
C PRO A 370 57.32 30.04 27.61
N ALA A 371 58.12 31.12 27.57
CA ALA A 371 59.00 31.42 26.43
C ALA A 371 60.28 30.56 26.40
N THR A 372 60.59 29.88 27.50
CA THR A 372 61.73 28.96 27.63
C THR A 372 61.29 27.67 28.31
N LEU A 373 61.79 26.52 27.86
CA LEU A 373 61.49 25.20 28.41
C LEU A 373 62.78 24.47 28.78
N THR A 374 62.79 23.82 29.94
CA THR A 374 63.84 22.88 30.35
C THR A 374 63.58 21.48 29.79
N LEU A 375 64.56 20.59 29.95
CA LEU A 375 64.38 19.19 29.56
C LEU A 375 63.28 18.51 30.38
N ASP A 376 63.16 18.85 31.67
CA ASP A 376 62.11 18.33 32.56
C ASP A 376 60.72 18.83 32.12
N ASP A 377 60.60 20.12 31.75
CA ASP A 377 59.33 20.65 31.22
C ASP A 377 58.89 19.94 29.92
N LEU A 378 59.84 19.54 29.07
CA LEU A 378 59.54 18.76 27.87
C LEU A 378 59.08 17.34 28.22
N VAL A 379 59.69 16.71 29.23
CA VAL A 379 59.23 15.39 29.70
C VAL A 379 57.82 15.50 30.28
N ASP A 380 57.52 16.53 31.05
CA ASP A 380 56.19 16.77 31.62
C ASP A 380 55.13 17.02 30.54
N LEU A 381 55.46 17.79 29.50
CA LEU A 381 54.54 18.10 28.40
C LEU A 381 54.25 16.91 27.47
N PHE A 382 55.26 16.07 27.21
CA PHE A 382 55.16 15.00 26.21
C PHE A 382 55.12 13.59 26.81
N GLY A 383 55.31 13.45 28.13
CA GLY A 383 55.52 12.18 28.83
C GLY A 383 56.83 11.46 28.46
N ARG A 384 57.65 12.08 27.61
CA ARG A 384 58.93 11.57 27.09
C ARG A 384 59.73 12.71 26.45
N ILE A 385 61.04 12.52 26.29
CA ILE A 385 61.87 13.46 25.52
C ILE A 385 61.46 13.41 24.03
N PRO A 386 61.18 14.56 23.38
CA PRO A 386 60.85 14.61 21.96
C PRO A 386 61.96 14.05 21.07
N VAL A 387 61.58 13.38 19.98
CA VAL A 387 62.52 12.82 19.00
C VAL A 387 63.39 13.93 18.42
N GLY A 388 64.71 13.74 18.44
CA GLY A 388 65.69 14.70 17.93
C GLY A 388 66.24 15.68 18.97
N VAL A 389 65.84 15.53 20.24
CA VAL A 389 66.48 16.17 21.41
C VAL A 389 67.20 15.08 22.20
N SER A 390 68.51 15.24 22.41
CA SER A 390 69.33 14.32 23.23
C SER A 390 69.86 15.05 24.46
N PRO A 391 69.62 14.57 25.69
CA PRO A 391 70.05 15.25 26.93
C PRO A 391 71.56 15.47 27.02
N SER A 392 72.36 14.55 26.46
CA SER A 392 73.82 14.62 26.50
C SER A 392 74.40 15.71 25.58
N THR A 393 73.69 16.09 24.53
CA THR A 393 74.17 17.07 23.52
C THR A 393 73.33 18.33 23.48
N ASN A 394 72.13 18.32 24.05
CA ASN A 394 71.19 19.44 24.08
C ASN A 394 70.71 19.63 25.53
N PRO A 395 71.53 20.25 26.41
CA PRO A 395 71.21 20.35 27.83
C PRO A 395 70.12 21.39 28.14
N GLY A 396 69.71 22.22 27.17
CA GLY A 396 68.76 23.31 27.39
C GLY A 396 69.34 24.48 28.21
N PRO A 397 68.52 25.47 28.61
CA PRO A 397 67.10 25.61 28.29
C PRO A 397 66.86 25.95 26.81
N PHE A 398 65.70 25.54 26.29
CA PHE A 398 65.28 25.76 24.91
C PHE A 398 64.38 26.99 24.81
N THR A 399 64.58 27.82 23.79
CA THR A 399 63.63 28.90 23.44
C THR A 399 62.39 28.27 22.82
N ALA A 400 61.21 28.58 23.35
CA ALA A 400 59.93 28.01 22.95
C ALA A 400 59.05 29.05 22.24
N ARG A 401 58.63 28.74 21.02
CA ARG A 401 57.59 29.48 20.29
C ARG A 401 56.35 28.64 20.13
N TRP A 402 55.21 29.22 20.47
CA TRP A 402 53.92 28.54 20.50
C TRP A 402 52.98 29.13 19.45
N ALA A 403 52.35 28.25 18.67
CA ALA A 403 51.25 28.61 17.78
C ALA A 403 50.06 27.71 18.09
N VAL A 404 49.00 28.28 18.66
CA VAL A 404 47.80 27.56 19.09
C VAL A 404 46.67 27.77 18.09
N ARG A 405 46.05 26.67 17.65
CA ARG A 405 44.90 26.68 16.76
C ARG A 405 43.76 25.86 17.36
N ASP A 406 42.67 26.55 17.66
CA ASP A 406 41.40 25.95 18.07
C ASP A 406 40.58 25.57 16.84
N THR A 407 39.98 24.38 16.89
CA THR A 407 38.95 23.96 15.94
C THR A 407 37.70 23.56 16.71
N VAL A 408 36.62 24.30 16.51
CA VAL A 408 35.30 23.95 17.03
C VAL A 408 34.47 23.35 15.89
N THR A 409 33.94 22.15 16.11
CA THR A 409 32.99 21.52 15.18
C THR A 409 31.67 21.27 15.88
N LEU A 410 30.57 21.71 15.26
CA LEU A 410 29.21 21.52 15.75
C LEU A 410 28.40 20.76 14.71
N TRP A 411 27.61 19.78 15.14
CA TRP A 411 26.60 19.10 14.34
C TRP A 411 25.22 19.30 14.95
N THR A 412 24.25 19.70 14.13
CA THR A 412 22.86 19.88 14.56
C THR A 412 21.88 19.14 13.67
N VAL A 413 20.75 18.73 14.24
CA VAL A 413 19.57 18.22 13.53
C VAL A 413 18.37 19.05 13.96
N GLY A 414 17.65 19.66 13.03
CA GLY A 414 16.49 20.51 13.35
C GLY A 414 16.82 21.73 14.23
N GLY A 415 18.09 22.16 14.26
CA GLY A 415 18.57 23.24 15.14
C GLY A 415 18.96 22.80 16.57
N GLY A 416 18.73 21.54 16.95
CA GLY A 416 19.21 20.97 18.21
C GLY A 416 20.60 20.33 18.08
N VAL A 417 21.34 20.24 19.19
CA VAL A 417 22.74 19.78 19.20
C VAL A 417 22.80 18.26 19.18
N LEU A 418 23.31 17.69 18.08
CA LEU A 418 23.60 16.27 17.95
C LEU A 418 24.97 15.93 18.55
N ASP A 419 25.99 16.69 18.16
CA ASP A 419 27.39 16.49 18.54
C ASP A 419 28.11 17.85 18.51
N ALA A 420 29.13 18.03 19.36
CA ALA A 420 29.99 19.19 19.35
C ALA A 420 31.35 18.85 19.95
N THR A 421 32.41 19.34 19.34
CA THR A 421 33.78 19.19 19.84
C THR A 421 34.56 20.49 19.73
N ARG A 422 35.49 20.70 20.67
CA ARG A 422 36.58 21.67 20.55
C ARG A 422 37.90 20.96 20.73
N ASP A 423 38.72 21.01 19.70
CA ASP A 423 40.06 20.45 19.69
C ASP A 423 41.08 21.58 19.52
N GLU A 424 42.10 21.58 20.36
CA GLU A 424 43.23 22.49 20.33
C GLU A 424 44.43 21.77 19.73
N ARG A 425 45.02 22.36 18.69
CA ARG A 425 46.30 21.94 18.13
C ARG A 425 47.34 23.01 18.41
N THR A 426 48.31 22.65 19.24
CA THR A 426 49.42 23.52 19.61
C THR A 426 50.69 23.07 18.90
N VAL A 427 51.29 23.97 18.12
CA VAL A 427 52.58 23.76 17.47
C VAL A 427 53.64 24.44 18.34
N LEU A 428 54.56 23.65 18.88
CA LEU A 428 55.71 24.11 19.65
C LEU A 428 56.96 24.03 18.77
N THR A 429 57.60 25.17 18.57
CA THR A 429 58.90 25.26 17.92
C THR A 429 59.96 25.58 18.96
N LEU A 430 60.91 24.66 19.13
CA LEU A 430 62.06 24.78 20.01
C LEU A 430 63.29 25.24 19.21
N SER A 431 64.00 26.23 19.72
CA SER A 431 65.32 26.65 19.23
C SER A 431 66.31 26.78 20.37
N ASP A 432 67.60 26.94 20.04
CA ASP A 432 68.69 27.11 21.00
C ASP A 432 68.88 25.87 21.91
N GLY A 433 69.50 26.01 23.09
CA GLY A 433 69.65 24.92 24.06
C GLY A 433 70.55 23.75 23.61
N GLY A 434 71.41 23.99 22.60
CA GLY A 434 72.29 22.97 21.99
C GLY A 434 71.75 22.34 20.71
N LEU A 435 70.54 22.70 20.27
CA LEU A 435 69.94 22.15 19.05
C LEU A 435 70.65 22.64 17.77
N PRO A 436 71.01 21.75 16.84
CA PRO A 436 71.64 22.14 15.57
C PRO A 436 70.68 22.87 14.63
N SER A 437 69.36 22.68 14.79
CA SER A 437 68.32 23.39 14.07
C SER A 437 67.01 23.38 14.86
N ALA A 438 66.12 24.33 14.56
CA ALA A 438 64.84 24.43 15.24
C ALA A 438 64.01 23.15 15.07
N ARG A 439 63.43 22.64 16.17
CA ARG A 439 62.60 21.43 16.18
C ARG A 439 61.15 21.81 16.42
N THR A 440 60.26 21.29 15.59
CA THR A 440 58.82 21.54 15.73
C THR A 440 58.10 20.27 16.11
N THR A 441 57.26 20.36 17.13
CA THR A 441 56.43 19.27 17.64
C THR A 441 55.00 19.76 17.80
N THR A 442 54.03 18.85 17.75
CA THR A 442 52.61 19.16 17.84
C THR A 442 51.97 18.46 19.01
N LEU A 443 51.23 19.22 19.81
CA LEU A 443 50.38 18.72 20.89
C LEU A 443 48.93 18.90 20.47
N ASP A 444 48.21 17.80 20.33
CA ASP A 444 46.78 17.80 20.08
C ASP A 444 46.05 17.49 21.39
N ARG A 445 45.06 18.31 21.74
CA ARG A 445 44.25 18.16 22.96
C ARG A 445 42.78 18.35 22.62
N SER A 446 41.92 17.40 23.02
CA SER A 446 40.48 17.64 23.02
C SER A 446 40.12 18.45 24.27
N VAL A 447 39.68 19.69 24.08
CA VAL A 447 39.37 20.63 25.17
C VAL A 447 38.03 20.26 25.80
N TRP A 448 37.04 19.99 24.95
CA TRP A 448 35.78 19.41 25.36
C TRP A 448 35.08 18.71 24.19
N SER A 449 34.22 17.76 24.51
CA SER A 449 33.41 17.04 23.54
C SER A 449 32.07 16.64 24.13
N VAL A 450 31.03 16.52 23.30
CA VAL A 450 29.79 15.85 23.68
C VAL A 450 30.10 14.34 23.83
N PRO A 451 29.70 13.69 24.94
CA PRO A 451 29.97 12.27 25.12
C PRO A 451 29.35 11.42 24.00
N ASP A 452 30.11 10.46 23.46
CA ASP A 452 29.67 9.60 22.35
C ASP A 452 28.36 8.87 22.65
N SER A 453 28.15 8.42 23.89
CA SER A 453 26.92 7.75 24.33
C SER A 453 25.67 8.65 24.23
N ARG A 454 25.82 9.98 24.27
CA ARG A 454 24.73 10.92 24.03
C ARG A 454 24.51 11.14 22.53
N VAL A 455 25.59 11.19 21.75
CA VAL A 455 25.52 11.30 20.29
C VAL A 455 24.77 10.09 19.72
N GLU A 456 25.13 8.88 20.14
CA GLU A 456 24.47 7.64 19.72
C GLU A 456 22.99 7.62 20.10
N ARG A 457 22.64 7.90 21.38
CA ARG A 457 21.24 7.96 21.82
C ARG A 457 20.42 8.99 21.04
N SER A 458 20.99 10.15 20.77
CA SER A 458 20.31 11.23 20.02
C SER A 458 20.15 10.85 18.55
N ALA A 459 21.18 10.23 17.95
CA ALA A 459 21.13 9.72 16.58
C ALA A 459 20.09 8.61 16.43
N THR A 460 20.01 7.66 17.37
CA THR A 460 18.96 6.64 17.39
C THR A 460 17.58 7.28 17.53
N ALA A 461 17.41 8.26 18.43
CA ALA A 461 16.14 8.97 18.58
C ALA A 461 15.70 9.65 17.27
N VAL A 462 16.60 10.35 16.59
CA VAL A 462 16.31 10.96 15.27
C VAL A 462 15.96 9.89 14.24
N ALA A 463 16.74 8.82 14.13
CA ALA A 463 16.47 7.75 13.16
C ALA A 463 15.10 7.10 13.40
N THR A 464 14.71 6.86 14.66
CA THR A 464 13.37 6.35 15.00
C THR A 464 12.25 7.37 14.75
N ALA A 465 12.57 8.67 14.80
CA ALA A 465 11.62 9.71 14.45
C ALA A 465 11.38 9.75 12.96
N ASP A 466 12.43 9.67 12.15
CA ASP A 466 12.34 9.67 10.69
C ASP A 466 11.53 8.49 10.17
N THR A 467 11.71 7.30 10.75
CA THR A 467 10.86 6.14 10.42
C THR A 467 9.40 6.37 10.78
N ARG A 468 9.11 6.86 11.99
CA ARG A 468 7.74 7.22 12.40
C ARG A 468 7.13 8.31 11.52
N SER A 469 7.91 9.30 11.09
CA SER A 469 7.46 10.36 10.19
C SER A 469 6.99 9.79 8.86
N ALA A 470 7.76 8.86 8.28
CA ALA A 470 7.39 8.17 7.05
C ALA A 470 6.10 7.34 7.23
N GLU A 471 5.91 6.72 8.40
CA GLU A 471 4.69 5.97 8.73
C GLU A 471 3.47 6.91 8.89
N LEU A 472 3.64 8.06 9.53
CA LEU A 472 2.59 9.05 9.74
C LEU A 472 2.08 9.66 8.43
N LEU A 473 2.85 9.61 7.33
CA LEU A 473 2.37 10.06 6.01
C LEU A 473 1.16 9.28 5.52
N LEU A 474 1.05 7.98 5.85
CA LEU A 474 -0.15 7.20 5.52
C LEU A 474 -1.39 7.83 6.14
N TRP A 475 -1.32 8.15 7.43
CA TRP A 475 -2.45 8.62 8.23
C TRP A 475 -2.74 10.11 8.04
N LYS A 476 -1.69 10.93 7.88
CA LYS A 476 -1.81 12.38 7.77
C LYS A 476 -2.08 12.86 6.35
N ALA A 477 -1.55 12.17 5.34
CA ALA A 477 -1.65 12.62 3.95
C ALA A 477 -2.49 11.67 3.11
N TRP A 478 -2.07 10.40 2.97
CA TRP A 478 -2.67 9.49 2.00
C TRP A 478 -4.10 9.09 2.33
N LEU A 479 -4.40 8.72 3.58
CA LEU A 479 -5.75 8.36 3.99
C LEU A 479 -6.72 9.55 3.90
N PRO A 480 -6.38 10.77 4.38
CA PRO A 480 -7.20 11.96 4.14
C PRO A 480 -7.45 12.26 2.67
N ILE A 481 -6.43 12.11 1.80
CA ILE A 481 -6.61 12.29 0.35
C ILE A 481 -7.60 11.26 -0.20
N ALA A 482 -7.44 9.98 0.15
CA ALA A 482 -8.34 8.92 -0.30
C ALA A 482 -9.79 9.16 0.17
N LEU A 483 -9.98 9.54 1.43
CA LEU A 483 -11.28 9.91 1.99
C LEU A 483 -11.87 11.16 1.29
N GLY A 484 -11.03 12.15 0.97
CA GLY A 484 -11.42 13.35 0.23
C GLY A 484 -11.88 13.03 -1.20
N VAL A 485 -11.16 12.15 -1.92
CA VAL A 485 -11.57 11.67 -3.25
C VAL A 485 -12.89 10.89 -3.17
N ALA A 486 -13.04 10.01 -2.18
CA ALA A 486 -14.28 9.28 -1.95
C ALA A 486 -15.45 10.22 -1.63
N ALA A 487 -15.22 11.26 -0.81
CA ALA A 487 -16.20 12.30 -0.51
C ALA A 487 -16.63 13.05 -1.78
N ALA A 488 -15.66 13.47 -2.61
CA ALA A 488 -15.94 14.14 -3.87
C ALA A 488 -16.74 13.26 -4.84
N ALA A 489 -16.39 11.98 -4.97
CA ALA A 489 -17.13 11.03 -5.79
C ALA A 489 -18.59 10.87 -5.32
N GLN A 490 -18.82 10.71 -4.01
CA GLN A 490 -20.17 10.61 -3.45
C GLN A 490 -20.97 11.90 -3.64
N ALA A 491 -20.34 13.07 -3.51
CA ALA A 491 -20.96 14.36 -3.76
C ALA A 491 -21.36 14.52 -5.24
N LEU A 492 -20.48 14.15 -6.18
CA LEU A 492 -20.77 14.17 -7.62
C LEU A 492 -21.92 13.24 -7.98
N LEU A 493 -21.95 12.02 -7.42
CA LEU A 493 -23.05 11.08 -7.60
C LEU A 493 -24.37 11.61 -7.02
N ALA A 494 -24.34 12.24 -5.84
CA ALA A 494 -25.51 12.89 -5.25
C ALA A 494 -26.05 14.01 -6.14
N LEU A 495 -25.16 14.85 -6.70
CA LEU A 495 -25.52 15.93 -7.62
C LEU A 495 -26.11 15.39 -8.92
N ARG A 496 -25.52 14.32 -9.49
CA ARG A 496 -26.03 13.64 -10.69
C ARG A 496 -27.44 13.10 -10.47
N ASP A 497 -27.70 12.46 -9.33
CA ASP A 497 -29.03 11.93 -9.01
C ASP A 497 -30.06 13.04 -8.79
N ARG A 498 -29.67 14.16 -8.16
CA ARG A 498 -30.54 15.34 -8.00
C ARG A 498 -30.90 15.93 -9.37
N ARG A 499 -29.91 16.12 -10.25
CA ARG A 499 -30.12 16.66 -11.62
C ARG A 499 -31.02 15.77 -12.48
N ARG A 500 -30.89 14.45 -12.37
CA ARG A 500 -31.74 13.49 -13.11
C ARG A 500 -33.21 13.57 -12.70
N ARG A 501 -33.53 14.04 -11.49
CA ARG A 501 -34.92 14.23 -11.04
C ARG A 501 -35.53 15.55 -11.47
N THR A 502 -34.72 16.59 -11.57
CA THR A 502 -35.19 17.91 -11.98
C THR A 502 -35.41 18.00 -13.48
N ALA A 503 -34.95 17.02 -14.27
CA ALA A 503 -35.27 16.94 -15.68
C ALA A 503 -36.77 16.66 -15.86
N PRO A 504 -37.53 17.54 -16.56
CA PRO A 504 -38.95 17.32 -16.78
C PRO A 504 -39.14 16.03 -17.59
N VAL A 505 -39.99 15.14 -17.08
CA VAL A 505 -40.49 14.00 -17.85
C VAL A 505 -41.44 14.60 -18.88
N ASN A 506 -41.04 14.64 -20.15
CA ASN A 506 -41.98 14.94 -21.23
C ASN A 506 -43.05 13.84 -21.21
N PRO A 507 -44.32 14.15 -20.91
CA PRO A 507 -45.37 13.15 -21.01
C PRO A 507 -45.43 12.69 -22.46
N THR A 508 -45.21 11.39 -22.68
CA THR A 508 -45.53 10.75 -23.95
C THR A 508 -47.03 10.96 -24.16
N PRO A 509 -47.50 11.48 -25.31
CA PRO A 509 -48.93 11.65 -25.54
C PRO A 509 -49.58 10.28 -25.43
N GLU A 510 -50.49 10.13 -24.47
CA GLU A 510 -51.37 8.96 -24.39
C GLU A 510 -52.11 8.84 -25.73
N THR A 511 -51.79 7.79 -26.49
CA THR A 511 -52.65 7.40 -27.61
C THR A 511 -53.94 6.87 -27.00
N VAL A 512 -54.94 7.75 -26.87
CA VAL A 512 -56.31 7.37 -26.53
C VAL A 512 -56.75 6.31 -27.55
N PRO A 513 -57.05 5.06 -27.14
CA PRO A 513 -57.60 4.10 -28.07
C PRO A 513 -58.96 4.62 -28.50
N THR A 514 -59.13 4.86 -29.79
CA THR A 514 -60.40 5.22 -30.39
C THR A 514 -61.42 4.15 -30.00
N ARG A 515 -62.44 4.54 -29.23
CA ARG A 515 -63.62 3.69 -29.02
C ARG A 515 -64.16 3.33 -30.39
N GLY A 516 -64.12 2.03 -30.71
CA GLY A 516 -64.87 1.49 -31.84
C GLY A 516 -66.38 1.79 -31.67
N PRO A 517 -67.16 1.74 -32.76
CA PRO A 517 -68.58 2.08 -32.71
C PRO A 517 -69.32 1.17 -31.72
N PRO A 518 -70.36 1.66 -31.04
CA PRO A 518 -71.11 0.86 -30.08
C PRO A 518 -71.74 -0.35 -30.78
N ALA A 519 -71.67 -1.50 -30.12
CA ALA A 519 -72.34 -2.72 -30.57
C ALA A 519 -73.85 -2.47 -30.70
N GLY A 520 -74.34 -2.53 -31.94
CA GLY A 520 -75.76 -2.50 -32.24
C GLY A 520 -76.44 -3.82 -31.86
N ASP A 521 -77.62 -3.67 -31.29
CA ASP A 521 -78.59 -4.66 -30.82
C ASP A 521 -78.86 -5.82 -31.82
N PRO A 522 -79.04 -7.09 -31.38
CA PRO A 522 -79.29 -8.20 -32.27
C PRO A 522 -80.79 -8.36 -32.51
N ALA A 523 -81.34 -7.68 -33.53
CA ALA A 523 -82.70 -7.99 -33.99
C ALA A 523 -82.96 -7.62 -35.47
N ARG A 524 -83.38 -8.65 -36.21
CA ARG A 524 -84.14 -8.68 -37.47
C ARG A 524 -83.39 -8.42 -38.79
N SER A 525 -83.45 -9.46 -39.63
CA SER A 525 -83.27 -9.43 -41.08
C SER A 525 -84.20 -8.42 -41.75
N ASN A 526 -83.76 -7.86 -42.88
CA ASN A 526 -84.46 -7.94 -44.17
C ASN A 526 -83.53 -7.51 -45.31
N ASP A 527 -83.75 -8.14 -46.47
CA ASP A 527 -83.30 -7.77 -47.83
C ASP A 527 -81.84 -8.13 -48.18
N TYR A 528 -81.52 -9.05 -49.11
CA TYR A 528 -82.18 -9.39 -50.38
C TYR A 528 -82.51 -8.14 -51.23
N ALA A 529 -81.50 -7.50 -51.82
CA ALA A 529 -81.68 -6.72 -53.04
C ALA A 529 -80.35 -6.36 -53.72
N VAL A 530 -80.11 -7.01 -54.86
CA VAL A 530 -79.59 -6.43 -56.11
C VAL A 530 -78.06 -6.23 -56.26
N ARG A 531 -77.55 -7.12 -57.12
CA ARG A 531 -76.42 -7.06 -58.09
C ARG A 531 -75.00 -7.35 -57.62
#